data_AF-A0A1D8QY97-F1
#
_entry.id   AF-A0A1D8QY97-F1
#
_cell.length_a   1.000
_cell.length_b   1.000
_cell.length_c   1.000
_cell.angle_alpha   90.00
_cell.angle_beta   90.00
_cell.angle_gamma   90.00
#
_symmetry.space_group_name_H-M   'P 1'
#
loop_
_entity.id
_entity.type
_entity.pdbx_description
1 polymer ?
#
loop_
_entity_poly.entity_id
_entity_poly.type
_entity_poly.pdbx_seq_one_letter_code
_entity_poly.pdbx_strand_id
1 'polypeptide(L)'
;MGTPQVIPSLMHIPLPYSFLWGFACISIASIFLVFVLLMLAFATHAGRIFYISFFMLFIPTSVLGIFLPVVINTPYTPFLQGILSLPLLALWPLAKLETLPESWGATARELGANQSTCLQLIIWPLLKKPLIASFFLSLFFGIAQ
;
A
#
# COMPACT_ATOMS: atom_id res chain seq x y z
N MET A 1 -42.66 9.55 -34.54
CA MET A 1 -42.61 10.52 -33.42
C MET A 1 -42.12 9.78 -32.19
N GLY A 2 -40.85 9.97 -31.83
CA GLY A 2 -40.24 9.37 -30.65
C GLY A 2 -39.03 10.22 -30.30
N THR A 3 -39.24 11.21 -29.45
CA THR A 3 -38.19 12.11 -28.94
C THR A 3 -37.25 11.31 -28.04
N PRO A 4 -35.93 11.29 -28.28
CA PRO A 4 -35.01 10.79 -27.26
C PRO A 4 -34.86 11.89 -26.20
N GLN A 5 -35.28 11.56 -24.98
CA GLN A 5 -35.10 12.42 -23.82
C GLN A 5 -33.61 12.59 -23.53
N VAL A 6 -33.16 13.85 -23.58
CA VAL A 6 -31.83 14.27 -23.16
C VAL A 6 -31.88 14.45 -21.64
N ILE A 7 -31.37 13.47 -20.91
CA ILE A 7 -30.99 13.63 -19.50
C ILE A 7 -29.52 14.06 -19.51
N PRO A 8 -29.16 15.28 -19.05
CA PRO A 8 -27.78 15.75 -19.06
C PRO A 8 -27.07 15.21 -17.81
N SER A 9 -26.64 13.95 -17.85
CA SER A 9 -25.78 13.38 -16.80
C SER A 9 -24.32 13.63 -17.15
N LEU A 10 -23.84 14.76 -16.65
CA LEU A 10 -22.45 15.09 -16.32
C LEU A 10 -21.53 13.84 -16.25
N MET A 11 -20.50 13.82 -17.10
CA MET A 11 -19.24 13.08 -16.90
C MET A 11 -19.23 11.55 -17.15
N HIS A 12 -19.66 11.09 -18.31
CA HIS A 12 -19.16 9.83 -18.89
C HIS A 12 -17.77 10.04 -19.51
N ILE A 13 -16.73 10.14 -18.68
CA ILE A 13 -15.36 9.92 -19.17
C ILE A 13 -15.18 8.39 -19.18
N PRO A 14 -15.07 7.73 -20.35
CA PRO A 14 -14.76 6.30 -20.39
C PRO A 14 -13.35 6.10 -19.83
N LEU A 15 -13.27 5.80 -18.54
CA LEU A 15 -12.02 5.37 -17.92
C LEU A 15 -11.59 4.06 -18.60
N PRO A 16 -10.38 3.99 -19.18
CA PRO A 16 -9.93 2.79 -19.86
C PRO A 16 -9.88 1.63 -18.88
N TYR A 17 -10.36 0.46 -19.31
CA TYR A 17 -10.38 -0.76 -18.49
C TYR A 17 -8.98 -1.08 -17.90
N SER A 18 -7.91 -0.82 -18.67
CA SER A 18 -6.52 -0.96 -18.24
C SER A 18 -6.18 -0.12 -17.01
N PHE A 19 -6.71 1.10 -16.93
CA PHE A 19 -6.49 1.97 -15.77
C PHE A 19 -7.16 1.42 -14.51
N LEU A 20 -8.42 0.97 -14.62
CA LEU A 20 -9.14 0.40 -13.48
C LEU A 20 -8.51 -0.91 -13.00
N TRP A 21 -8.06 -1.75 -13.94
CA TRP A 21 -7.35 -2.99 -13.66
C TRP A 21 -6.01 -2.72 -12.97
N GLY A 22 -5.21 -1.80 -13.52
CA GLY A 22 -3.95 -1.38 -12.94
C GLY A 22 -4.11 -0.84 -11.53
N PHE A 23 -5.12 0.03 -11.36
CA PHE A 23 -5.43 0.64 -10.08
C PHE A 23 -5.76 -0.40 -9.00
N ALA A 24 -6.63 -1.35 -9.33
CA ALA A 24 -7.03 -2.42 -8.41
C ALA A 24 -5.86 -3.33 -8.05
N CYS A 25 -5.08 -3.78 -9.05
CA CYS A 25 -3.94 -4.67 -8.84
C CYS A 25 -2.86 -4.03 -7.97
N ILE A 26 -2.47 -2.78 -8.24
CA ILE A 26 -1.44 -2.07 -7.48
C ILE A 26 -1.90 -1.91 -6.02
N SER A 27 -3.12 -1.43 -5.82
CA SER A 27 -3.67 -1.15 -4.49
C SER A 27 -3.81 -2.43 -3.65
N ILE A 28 -4.37 -3.50 -4.22
CA ILE A 28 -4.57 -4.76 -3.49
C ILE A 28 -3.22 -5.39 -3.14
N ALA A 29 -2.31 -5.48 -4.10
CA ALA A 29 -0.99 -6.10 -3.87
C ALA A 29 -0.19 -5.32 -2.82
N SER A 30 -0.16 -3.99 -2.92
CA SER A 30 0.61 -3.16 -2.00
C SER A 30 0.07 -3.20 -0.57
N ILE A 31 -1.25 -3.09 -0.39
CA ILE A 31 -1.89 -3.15 0.93
C ILE A 31 -1.68 -4.51 1.57
N PHE A 32 -1.87 -5.59 0.81
CA PHE A 32 -1.68 -6.95 1.31
C PHE A 32 -0.23 -7.17 1.76
N LEU A 33 0.75 -6.75 0.95
CA LEU A 33 2.17 -6.89 1.29
C LEU A 33 2.56 -6.04 2.51
N VAL A 34 2.09 -4.79 2.59
CA VAL A 34 2.34 -3.93 3.77
C VAL A 34 1.76 -4.56 5.03
N PHE A 35 0.56 -5.13 4.94
CA PHE A 35 -0.08 -5.81 6.07
C PHE A 35 0.73 -7.04 6.53
N VAL A 36 1.08 -7.93 5.60
CA VAL A 36 1.90 -9.12 5.90
C VAL A 36 3.26 -8.71 6.47
N LEU A 37 3.88 -7.67 5.91
CA LEU A 37 5.16 -7.16 6.39
C LEU A 37 5.04 -6.60 7.81
N LEU A 38 3.98 -5.86 8.12
CA LEU A 38 3.75 -5.34 9.48
C LEU A 38 3.56 -6.46 10.50
N MET A 39 2.79 -7.49 10.14
CA MET A 39 2.62 -8.68 10.97
C MET A 39 3.96 -9.39 11.20
N LEU A 40 4.77 -9.54 10.16
CA LEU A 40 6.09 -10.16 10.25
C LEU A 40 7.08 -9.32 11.08
N ALA A 41 7.11 -8.01 10.88
CA ALA A 41 7.96 -7.08 11.63
C ALA A 41 7.58 -7.05 13.12
N PHE A 42 6.28 -7.15 13.43
CA PHE A 42 5.81 -7.28 14.79
C PHE A 42 6.20 -8.64 15.40
N ALA A 43 5.97 -9.75 14.68
CA ALA A 43 6.28 -11.10 15.16
C ALA A 43 7.77 -11.33 15.44
N THR A 44 8.63 -10.69 14.64
CA THR A 44 10.10 -10.83 14.75
C THR A 44 10.74 -9.80 15.66
N HIS A 45 9.99 -8.80 16.13
CA HIS A 45 10.52 -7.61 16.83
C HIS A 45 11.68 -6.92 16.09
N ALA A 46 11.83 -7.15 14.79
CA ALA A 46 12.98 -6.74 13.98
C ALA A 46 12.70 -5.47 13.16
N GLY A 47 11.87 -4.56 13.68
CA GLY A 47 11.43 -3.36 12.96
C GLY A 47 12.59 -2.54 12.38
N ARG A 48 13.68 -2.39 13.13
CA ARG A 48 14.89 -1.66 12.70
C ARG A 48 15.61 -2.32 11.50
N ILE A 49 15.72 -3.65 11.50
CA ILE A 49 16.41 -4.37 10.42
C ILE A 49 15.62 -4.25 9.13
N PHE A 50 14.29 -4.41 9.22
CA PHE A 50 13.41 -4.18 8.07
C PHE A 50 13.50 -2.73 7.60
N TYR A 51 13.45 -1.75 8.51
CA TYR A 51 13.53 -0.34 8.16
C TYR A 51 14.80 -0.03 7.34
N ILE A 52 15.98 -0.44 7.82
CA ILE A 52 17.25 -0.22 7.11
C ILE A 52 17.27 -0.91 5.75
N SER A 53 16.78 -2.14 5.67
CA SER A 53 16.73 -2.92 4.42
C SER A 53 15.83 -2.26 3.38
N PHE A 54 14.63 -1.84 3.79
CA PHE A 54 13.68 -1.15 2.91
C PHE A 54 14.14 0.26 2.55
N PHE A 55 14.89 0.94 3.41
CA PHE A 55 15.50 2.23 3.11
C PHE A 55 16.54 2.11 1.98
N MET A 56 17.39 1.08 2.02
CA MET A 56 18.33 0.81 0.93
C MET A 56 17.63 0.43 -0.38
N LEU A 57 16.53 -0.33 -0.29
CA LEU A 57 15.78 -0.80 -1.45
C LEU A 57 14.85 0.27 -2.04
N PHE A 58 14.50 1.32 -1.30
CA PHE A 58 13.54 2.33 -1.74
C PHE A 58 13.89 2.96 -3.09
N ILE A 59 15.14 3.41 -3.28
CA ILE A 59 15.56 4.05 -4.52
C ILE A 59 15.51 3.07 -5.71
N PRO A 60 16.16 1.90 -5.68
CA PRO A 60 16.16 0.99 -6.82
C PRO A 60 14.76 0.47 -7.16
N THR A 61 13.91 0.18 -6.17
CA THR A 61 12.55 -0.29 -6.46
C THR A 61 11.64 0.80 -6.99
N SER A 62 11.80 2.06 -6.56
CA SER A 62 11.00 3.18 -7.09
C SER A 62 11.36 3.47 -8.55
N VAL A 63 12.65 3.51 -8.87
CA VAL A 63 13.13 3.68 -10.24
C VAL A 63 12.61 2.53 -11.10
N LEU A 64 12.77 1.29 -10.64
CA LEU A 64 12.31 0.12 -11.39
C LEU A 64 10.79 0.12 -11.60
N GLY A 65 10.00 0.52 -10.59
CA GLY A 65 8.54 0.59 -10.68
C GLY A 65 8.05 1.62 -11.71
N ILE A 66 8.73 2.77 -11.84
CA ILE A 66 8.42 3.81 -12.83
C ILE A 66 8.74 3.32 -14.25
N PHE A 67 9.89 2.66 -14.44
CA PHE A 67 10.32 2.19 -15.76
C PHE A 67 9.72 0.83 -16.15
N LEU A 68 9.12 0.10 -15.21
CA LEU A 68 8.56 -1.22 -15.45
C LEU A 68 7.61 -1.32 -16.66
N PRO A 69 6.62 -0.43 -16.87
CA PRO A 69 5.70 -0.52 -18.00
C PRO A 69 6.38 -0.27 -19.34
N VAL A 70 7.52 0.42 -19.35
CA VAL A 70 8.35 0.62 -20.56
C VAL A 70 9.16 -0.64 -20.88
N VAL A 71 9.64 -1.35 -19.85
CA VAL A 71 10.47 -2.56 -20.02
C VAL A 71 9.61 -3.81 -20.26
N ILE A 72 8.50 -3.92 -19.55
CA ILE A 72 7.59 -5.08 -19.57
C ILE A 72 6.16 -4.57 -19.74
N ASN A 73 5.61 -4.73 -20.93
CA ASN A 73 4.21 -4.41 -21.23
C ASN A 73 3.37 -5.69 -21.21
N THR A 74 3.09 -6.19 -20.01
CA THR A 74 2.30 -7.42 -19.79
C THR A 74 1.12 -7.12 -18.87
N PRO A 75 0.05 -7.92 -18.88
CA PRO A 75 -1.09 -7.73 -17.97
C PRO A 75 -0.74 -7.83 -16.48
N TYR A 76 0.45 -8.36 -16.13
CA TYR A 76 0.94 -8.49 -14.76
C TYR A 76 1.85 -7.34 -14.31
N THR A 77 2.21 -6.42 -15.21
CA THR A 77 3.00 -5.22 -14.90
C THR A 77 2.44 -4.42 -13.71
N PRO A 78 1.13 -4.11 -13.59
CA PRO A 78 0.59 -3.43 -12.40
C PRO A 78 0.84 -4.20 -11.10
N PHE A 79 0.77 -5.53 -11.13
CA PHE A 79 0.99 -6.34 -9.94
C PHE A 79 2.44 -6.22 -9.45
N LEU A 80 3.39 -6.28 -10.38
CA LEU A 80 4.81 -6.08 -10.08
C LEU A 80 5.11 -4.65 -9.62
N GLN A 81 4.45 -3.63 -10.16
CA GLN A 81 4.54 -2.25 -9.66
C GLN A 81 4.04 -2.14 -8.22
N GLY A 82 2.95 -2.83 -7.88
CA GLY A 82 2.46 -2.94 -6.50
C GLY A 82 3.49 -3.56 -5.56
N ILE A 83 4.17 -4.63 -5.98
CA ILE A 83 5.26 -5.24 -5.19
C ILE A 83 6.44 -4.27 -5.03
N LEU A 84 6.88 -3.63 -6.11
CA LEU A 84 8.00 -2.69 -6.09
C LEU A 84 7.72 -1.42 -5.30
N SER A 85 6.44 -1.06 -5.10
CA SER A 85 6.03 0.04 -4.24
C SER A 85 6.11 -0.27 -2.75
N LEU A 86 6.29 -1.55 -2.38
CA LEU A 86 6.33 -1.99 -0.98
C LEU A 86 7.34 -1.22 -0.13
N PRO A 87 8.61 -1.02 -0.54
CA PRO A 87 9.58 -0.30 0.27
C PRO A 87 9.15 1.13 0.59
N LEU A 88 8.60 1.83 -0.40
CA LEU A 88 8.11 3.20 -0.23
C LEU A 88 6.97 3.25 0.80
N LEU A 89 6.02 2.32 0.70
CA LEU A 89 4.84 2.29 1.57
C LEU A 89 5.13 1.76 2.98
N ALA A 90 6.07 0.84 3.10
CA ALA A 90 6.47 0.22 4.36
C ALA A 90 7.38 1.11 5.21
N LEU A 91 8.12 2.05 4.63
CA LEU A 91 9.05 2.91 5.38
C LEU A 91 8.39 3.68 6.52
N TRP A 92 7.24 4.31 6.25
CA TRP A 92 6.52 5.07 7.27
C TRP A 92 6.06 4.20 8.46
N PRO A 93 5.34 3.09 8.24
CA PRO A 93 4.87 2.27 9.34
C PRO A 93 6.02 1.53 10.04
N LEU A 94 7.08 1.13 9.33
CA LEU A 94 8.27 0.53 9.96
C LEU A 94 9.00 1.52 10.87
N ALA A 95 9.16 2.79 10.46
CA ALA A 95 9.77 3.82 11.29
C ALA A 95 8.99 4.05 12.60
N LYS A 96 7.65 3.98 12.52
CA LYS A 96 6.79 4.09 13.72
C LYS A 96 6.85 2.85 14.59
N LEU A 97 6.98 1.67 13.99
CA LEU A 97 7.16 0.40 14.71
C LEU A 97 8.52 0.38 15.45
N GLU A 98 9.58 0.93 14.87
CA GLU A 98 10.89 1.04 15.51
C GLU A 98 10.86 1.96 16.75
N THR A 99 10.08 3.04 16.71
CA THR A 99 9.94 3.96 17.86
C THR A 99 9.06 3.41 18.99
N LEU A 100 8.48 2.23 18.82
CA LEU A 100 7.56 1.66 19.79
C LEU A 100 8.33 0.99 20.94
N PRO A 101 8.02 1.28 22.22
CA PRO A 101 8.70 0.64 23.34
C PRO A 101 8.41 -0.86 23.37
N GLU A 102 9.43 -1.68 23.67
CA GLU A 102 9.29 -3.14 23.79
C GLU A 102 8.27 -3.56 24.85
N SER A 103 8.10 -2.75 25.90
CA SER A 103 7.14 -2.98 26.99
C SER A 103 5.69 -2.66 26.61
N TRP A 104 5.43 -2.11 25.42
CA TRP A 104 4.09 -1.67 25.03
C TRP A 104 3.05 -2.79 25.10
N GLY A 105 3.43 -4.02 24.71
CA GLY A 105 2.55 -5.19 24.80
C GLY A 105 2.15 -5.54 26.23
N ALA A 106 3.06 -5.34 27.20
CA ALA A 106 2.76 -5.53 28.62
C ALA A 106 1.82 -4.44 29.12
N THR A 107 2.10 -3.16 28.80
CA THR A 107 1.25 -2.02 29.20
C THR A 107 -0.17 -2.13 28.65
N ALA A 108 -0.34 -2.53 27.39
CA ALA A 108 -1.66 -2.70 26.80
C ALA A 108 -2.45 -3.88 27.40
N ARG A 109 -1.75 -4.95 27.78
CA ARG A 109 -2.35 -6.09 28.48
C ARG A 109 -2.76 -5.73 29.91
N GLU A 110 -1.96 -4.93 30.61
CA GLU A 110 -2.29 -4.37 31.92
C GLU A 110 -3.50 -3.43 31.87
N LEU A 111 -3.69 -2.72 30.76
CA LEU A 111 -4.88 -1.89 30.48
C LEU A 111 -6.14 -2.71 30.09
N GLY A 112 -6.07 -4.05 30.16
CA GLY A 112 -7.21 -4.93 29.86
C GLY A 112 -7.46 -5.17 28.37
N ALA A 113 -6.56 -4.77 27.49
CA ALA A 113 -6.70 -5.05 26.06
C ALA A 113 -6.31 -6.51 25.74
N ASN A 114 -7.15 -7.18 24.97
CA ASN A 114 -6.85 -8.51 24.46
C ASN A 114 -5.78 -8.44 23.36
N GLN A 115 -4.95 -9.46 23.19
CA GLN A 115 -3.78 -9.43 22.30
C GLN A 115 -4.14 -9.11 20.83
N SER A 116 -5.30 -9.58 20.37
CA SER A 116 -5.83 -9.27 19.03
C SER A 116 -6.29 -7.82 18.90
N THR A 117 -7.00 -7.30 19.89
CA THR A 117 -7.46 -5.89 19.94
C THR A 117 -6.27 -4.94 20.01
N CYS A 118 -5.25 -5.33 20.77
CA CYS A 118 -3.97 -4.65 20.91
C CYS A 118 -3.29 -4.51 19.54
N LEU A 119 -3.13 -5.63 18.81
CA LEU A 119 -2.60 -5.64 17.45
C LEU A 119 -3.40 -4.77 16.49
N GLN A 120 -4.72 -4.84 16.52
CA GLN A 120 -5.57 -4.00 15.68
C GLN A 120 -5.40 -2.51 16.00
N LEU A 121 -5.32 -2.13 17.27
CA LEU A 121 -5.13 -0.74 17.69
C LEU A 121 -3.80 -0.14 17.23
N ILE A 122 -2.75 -0.95 17.06
CA ILE A 122 -1.48 -0.53 16.45
C ILE A 122 -1.56 -0.55 14.93
N ILE A 123 -1.91 -1.69 14.35
CA ILE A 123 -1.80 -1.89 12.90
C ILE A 123 -2.73 -0.94 12.16
N TRP A 124 -3.92 -0.68 12.69
CA TRP A 124 -4.91 0.18 12.05
C TRP A 124 -4.42 1.62 11.78
N PRO A 125 -3.97 2.41 12.77
CA PRO A 125 -3.43 3.75 12.52
C PRO A 125 -2.14 3.73 11.67
N LEU A 126 -1.34 2.67 11.79
CA LEU A 126 -0.14 2.46 10.98
C LEU A 126 -0.47 2.22 9.49
N LEU A 127 -1.60 1.56 9.20
CA LEU A 127 -2.03 1.23 7.84
C LEU A 127 -2.74 2.41 7.13
N LYS A 128 -3.30 3.37 7.87
CA LYS A 128 -4.00 4.53 7.28
C LYS A 128 -3.14 5.35 6.30
N LYS A 129 -1.89 5.62 6.66
CA LYS A 129 -0.97 6.40 5.80
C LYS A 129 -0.54 5.65 4.54
N PRO A 130 -0.09 4.38 4.60
CA PRO A 130 0.23 3.62 3.41
C PRO A 130 -1.01 3.31 2.55
N LEU A 131 -2.22 3.26 3.12
CA LEU A 131 -3.45 3.20 2.32
C LEU A 131 -3.63 4.44 1.44
N ILE A 132 -3.50 5.63 2.03
CA ILE A 132 -3.58 6.89 1.30
C ILE A 132 -2.46 6.99 0.26
N ALA A 133 -1.22 6.65 0.65
CA ALA A 133 -0.09 6.68 -0.26
C ALA A 133 -0.24 5.67 -1.40
N SER A 134 -0.73 4.45 -1.13
CA SER A 134 -1.02 3.44 -2.16
C SER A 134 -2.07 3.94 -3.13
N PHE A 135 -3.09 4.63 -2.65
CA PHE A 135 -4.12 5.23 -3.49
C PHE A 135 -3.52 6.28 -4.45
N PHE A 136 -2.69 7.20 -3.94
CA PHE A 136 -2.01 8.19 -4.78
C PHE A 136 -1.03 7.55 -5.76
N LEU A 137 -0.26 6.55 -5.31
CA LEU A 137 0.71 5.87 -6.16
C LEU A 137 0.03 5.09 -7.28
N SER A 138 -1.08 4.41 -6.94
CA SER A 138 -1.92 3.69 -7.88
C SER A 138 -2.55 4.62 -8.91
N LEU A 139 -2.94 5.83 -8.49
CA LEU A 139 -3.40 6.88 -9.42
C LEU A 139 -2.28 7.32 -10.38
N PHE A 140 -1.08 7.58 -9.86
CA PHE A 140 0.08 7.99 -10.68
C PHE A 140 0.52 6.91 -11.67
N PHE A 141 0.63 5.65 -11.21
CA PHE A 141 1.02 4.54 -12.07
C PHE A 141 -0.10 4.11 -13.02
N GLY A 142 -1.36 4.22 -12.61
CA GLY A 142 -2.51 3.96 -13.48
C GLY A 142 -2.52 4.86 -14.72
N ILE A 143 -2.12 6.13 -14.60
CA ILE A 143 -1.99 7.05 -15.75
C ILE A 143 -0.90 6.58 -16.73
N ALA A 144 0.11 5.86 -16.25
CA ALA A 144 1.24 5.38 -17.04
C ALA A 144 1.02 3.98 -17.66
N GLN A 145 -0.16 3.37 -17.44
CA GLN A 145 -0.56 2.08 -18.04
C GLN A 145 -1.38 2.27 -19.31
#